data_AF-A0A1E7HDR1-F1
#
_entry.id   AF-A0A1E7HDR1-F1
#
_cell.length_a   1.000
_cell.length_b   1.000
_cell.length_c   1.000
_cell.angle_alpha   90.00
_cell.angle_beta   90.00
_cell.angle_gamma   90.00
#
_symmetry.space_group_name_H-M   'P 1'
#
loop_
_entity.id
_entity.type
_entity.pdbx_description
1 polymer ?
#
loop_
_entity_poly.entity_id
_entity_poly.type
_entity_poly.pdbx_seq_one_letter_code
_entity_poly.pdbx_strand_id
1 'polypeptide(L)'
;MALYGVVFAVLENDIRRLLAYHIISQVGYMVAGVGIGTAMAINGASAHAFCHILYKALLFMGAGAVIEMTGRSKFTELGGLYKYMPLTFWLYMIGAFSISGVPLFNGFVSKTMIVESAAGSHLPLVWLMLECASIGTFLHTGLKVPYLTWFSRKEPVVEAKEPPTNMLAAMGITAFLCVFIGVYPQALYRLLPYTVEYAPYAPAHVIGMSQLLLFTFVGFWALRSKLHGTPTITLDTDWFYRKAGKRFIWFCEKPLLKFATDIDKVMKDLANSFIRFSRNPMAASMILITATSTRLLTPFNPAYRQKGQELVEARKQAVEEPMEKMSIGTGVLLVILFFAFYLLIYLTHGVLWT
;
A
#
# COMPACT_ATOMS: atom_id res chain seq x y z
N MET A 1 14.63 -12.38 -0.02
CA MET A 1 14.34 -10.93 -0.18
C MET A 1 15.23 -10.26 -1.21
N ALA A 2 16.56 -10.45 -1.17
CA ALA A 2 17.50 -9.83 -2.12
C ALA A 2 17.14 -10.05 -3.60
N LEU A 3 16.96 -11.32 -4.01
CA LEU A 3 16.53 -11.69 -5.36
C LEU A 3 15.13 -11.22 -5.70
N TYR A 4 14.18 -11.37 -4.79
CA TYR A 4 12.80 -10.92 -4.98
C TYR A 4 12.74 -9.44 -5.37
N GLY A 5 13.42 -8.56 -4.63
CA GLY A 5 13.48 -7.14 -4.96
C GLY A 5 14.08 -6.87 -6.35
N VAL A 6 15.17 -7.55 -6.69
CA VAL A 6 15.83 -7.38 -8.00
C VAL A 6 14.96 -7.86 -9.16
N VAL A 7 14.30 -9.01 -9.04
CA VAL A 7 13.41 -9.55 -10.08
C VAL A 7 12.26 -8.59 -10.34
N PHE A 8 11.59 -8.10 -9.29
CA PHE A 8 10.50 -7.13 -9.43
C PHE A 8 10.99 -5.78 -9.96
N ALA A 9 12.18 -5.33 -9.56
CA ALA A 9 12.78 -4.13 -10.12
C ALA A 9 13.00 -4.24 -11.64
N VAL A 10 13.41 -5.41 -12.15
CA VAL A 10 13.58 -5.61 -13.60
C VAL A 10 12.27 -5.49 -14.38
N LEU A 11 11.15 -5.88 -13.77
CA LEU A 11 9.82 -5.81 -14.40
C LEU A 11 9.19 -4.42 -14.30
N GLU A 12 9.64 -3.60 -13.36
CA GLU A 12 8.99 -2.32 -13.07
C GLU A 12 9.26 -1.26 -14.16
N ASN A 13 8.20 -0.51 -14.50
CA ASN A 13 8.25 0.56 -15.49
C ASN A 13 8.27 1.98 -14.85
N ASP A 14 8.20 2.10 -13.53
CA ASP A 14 8.18 3.37 -12.81
C ASP A 14 9.47 3.57 -12.00
N ILE A 15 10.17 4.70 -12.22
CA ILE A 15 11.47 4.97 -11.60
C ILE A 15 11.42 4.97 -10.07
N ARG A 16 10.32 5.44 -9.45
CA ARG A 16 10.18 5.53 -8.00
C ARG A 16 9.92 4.15 -7.40
N ARG A 17 8.94 3.41 -7.95
CA ARG A 17 8.60 2.05 -7.46
C ARG A 17 9.80 1.12 -7.60
N LEU A 18 10.56 1.29 -8.67
CA LEU A 18 11.73 0.51 -8.95
C LEU A 18 12.84 0.69 -7.91
N LEU A 19 13.13 1.94 -7.53
CA LEU A 19 14.09 2.23 -6.48
C LEU A 19 13.63 1.68 -5.13
N ALA A 20 12.32 1.60 -4.89
CA ALA A 20 11.74 0.97 -3.71
C ALA A 20 11.94 -0.55 -3.69
N TYR A 21 11.77 -1.26 -4.82
CA TYR A 21 12.13 -2.69 -4.90
C TYR A 21 13.62 -2.91 -4.63
N HIS A 22 14.48 -2.01 -5.07
CA HIS A 22 15.89 -2.07 -4.71
C HIS A 22 16.15 -1.82 -3.22
N ILE A 23 15.28 -1.10 -2.47
CA ILE A 23 15.39 -1.05 -1.00
C ILE A 23 15.20 -2.46 -0.44
N ILE A 24 14.14 -3.15 -0.86
CA ILE A 24 13.85 -4.54 -0.44
C ILE A 24 15.05 -5.45 -0.77
N SER A 25 15.66 -5.26 -1.94
CA SER A 25 16.83 -6.03 -2.33
C SER A 25 18.02 -5.82 -1.38
N GLN A 26 18.41 -4.56 -1.13
CA GLN A 26 19.56 -4.23 -0.27
C GLN A 26 19.31 -4.56 1.21
N VAL A 27 18.09 -4.36 1.72
CA VAL A 27 17.68 -4.88 3.04
C VAL A 27 17.82 -6.40 3.08
N GLY A 28 17.53 -7.09 1.97
CA GLY A 28 17.78 -8.53 1.85
C GLY A 28 19.24 -8.95 2.05
N TYR A 29 20.23 -8.11 1.67
CA TYR A 29 21.63 -8.35 2.00
C TYR A 29 21.88 -8.22 3.50
N MET A 30 21.30 -7.19 4.14
CA MET A 30 21.44 -6.97 5.59
C MET A 30 20.86 -8.14 6.38
N VAL A 31 19.67 -8.62 5.99
CA VAL A 31 19.03 -9.80 6.60
C VAL A 31 19.87 -11.05 6.40
N ALA A 32 20.46 -11.24 5.21
CA ALA A 32 21.37 -12.37 4.97
C ALA A 32 22.63 -12.27 5.85
N GLY A 33 23.23 -11.08 5.97
CA GLY A 33 24.38 -10.85 6.85
C GLY A 33 24.08 -11.16 8.32
N VAL A 34 22.94 -10.70 8.83
CA VAL A 34 22.48 -11.05 10.18
C VAL A 34 22.26 -12.56 10.31
N GLY A 35 21.68 -13.21 9.31
CA GLY A 35 21.45 -14.65 9.30
C GLY A 35 22.73 -15.50 9.25
N ILE A 36 23.80 -15.02 8.60
CA ILE A 36 25.11 -15.67 8.60
C ILE A 36 25.76 -15.62 9.99
N GLY A 37 25.58 -14.51 10.71
CA GLY A 37 25.89 -14.42 12.14
C GLY A 37 27.38 -14.34 12.51
N THR A 38 28.30 -14.30 11.56
CA THR A 38 29.74 -14.09 11.84
C THR A 38 30.03 -12.62 12.16
N ALA A 39 31.12 -12.33 12.87
CA ALA A 39 31.53 -10.95 13.18
C ALA A 39 31.68 -10.08 11.91
N MET A 40 32.26 -10.64 10.84
CA MET A 40 32.37 -9.98 9.53
C MET A 40 31.00 -9.73 8.90
N ALA A 41 30.06 -10.68 9.01
CA ALA A 41 28.72 -10.53 8.44
C ALA A 41 27.89 -9.47 9.18
N ILE A 42 27.99 -9.40 10.51
CA ILE A 42 27.32 -8.37 11.31
C ILE A 42 27.93 -6.97 11.06
N ASN A 43 29.26 -6.89 10.96
CA ASN A 43 29.93 -5.67 10.52
C ASN A 43 29.48 -5.26 9.12
N GLY A 44 29.40 -6.21 8.18
CA GLY A 44 28.91 -6.01 6.83
C GLY A 44 27.46 -5.50 6.80
N ALA A 45 26.55 -6.12 7.55
CA ALA A 45 25.16 -5.70 7.65
C ALA A 45 25.03 -4.26 8.21
N SER A 46 25.80 -3.94 9.25
CA SER A 46 25.81 -2.60 9.88
C SER A 46 26.41 -1.53 8.94
N ALA A 47 27.56 -1.84 8.33
CA ALA A 47 28.20 -0.98 7.33
C ALA A 47 27.28 -0.76 6.13
N HIS A 48 26.62 -1.82 5.67
CA HIS A 48 25.72 -1.77 4.51
C HIS A 48 24.47 -0.96 4.84
N ALA A 49 23.91 -1.05 6.05
CA ALA A 49 22.80 -0.19 6.47
C ALA A 49 23.15 1.31 6.38
N PHE A 50 24.34 1.69 6.83
CA PHE A 50 24.83 3.07 6.74
C PHE A 50 25.07 3.52 5.28
N CYS A 51 25.85 2.74 4.53
CA CYS A 51 26.12 3.04 3.12
C CYS A 51 24.84 3.11 2.29
N HIS A 52 23.89 2.20 2.56
CA HIS A 52 22.59 2.11 1.92
C HIS A 52 21.77 3.38 2.02
N ILE A 53 21.73 4.01 3.20
CA ILE A 53 21.03 5.28 3.37
C ILE A 53 21.61 6.35 2.43
N LEU A 54 22.94 6.44 2.34
CA LEU A 54 23.60 7.46 1.52
C LEU A 54 23.32 7.28 0.03
N TYR A 55 23.62 6.11 -0.53
CA TYR A 55 23.43 5.93 -1.97
C TYR A 55 21.95 5.85 -2.36
N LYS A 56 21.05 5.41 -1.46
CA LYS A 56 19.61 5.48 -1.72
C LYS A 56 19.12 6.90 -1.71
N ALA A 57 19.52 7.72 -0.74
CA ALA A 57 19.17 9.14 -0.73
C ALA A 57 19.61 9.79 -2.05
N LEU A 58 20.84 9.53 -2.52
CA LEU A 58 21.33 10.04 -3.79
C LEU A 58 20.50 9.57 -4.99
N LEU A 59 20.18 8.27 -5.08
CA LEU A 59 19.36 7.72 -6.16
C LEU A 59 17.94 8.27 -6.16
N PHE A 60 17.30 8.41 -4.99
CA PHE A 60 15.97 9.01 -4.86
C PHE A 60 15.97 10.50 -5.14
N MET A 61 17.03 11.24 -4.78
CA MET A 61 17.19 12.64 -5.18
C MET A 61 17.38 12.77 -6.70
N GLY A 62 18.17 11.90 -7.33
CA GLY A 62 18.33 11.90 -8.79
C GLY A 62 17.05 11.55 -9.54
N ALA A 63 16.32 10.52 -9.10
CA ALA A 63 15.00 10.21 -9.64
C ALA A 63 13.98 11.32 -9.34
N GLY A 64 14.04 11.92 -8.15
CA GLY A 64 13.20 13.04 -7.73
C GLY A 64 13.42 14.28 -8.58
N ALA A 65 14.68 14.61 -8.90
CA ALA A 65 15.02 15.68 -9.83
C ALA A 65 14.44 15.45 -11.23
N VAL A 66 14.53 14.21 -11.74
CA VAL A 66 13.89 13.88 -13.03
C VAL A 66 12.37 14.05 -12.97
N ILE A 67 11.72 13.56 -11.90
CA ILE A 67 10.27 13.69 -11.73
C ILE A 67 9.86 15.16 -11.60
N GLU A 68 10.60 15.96 -10.84
CA GLU A 68 10.32 17.40 -10.65
C GLU A 68 10.42 18.16 -11.97
N MET A 69 11.48 17.90 -12.75
CA MET A 69 11.75 18.67 -13.97
C MET A 69 10.92 18.20 -15.17
N THR A 70 10.38 16.98 -15.15
CA THR A 70 9.60 16.42 -16.28
C THR A 70 8.12 16.20 -15.96
N GLY A 71 7.75 16.13 -14.69
CA GLY A 71 6.43 15.68 -14.23
C GLY A 71 6.15 14.19 -14.49
N ARG A 72 7.13 13.41 -14.99
CA ARG A 72 6.95 12.00 -15.40
C ARG A 72 7.79 11.06 -14.56
N SER A 73 7.25 9.89 -14.25
CA SER A 73 7.94 8.83 -13.49
C SER A 73 8.16 7.53 -14.29
N LYS A 74 7.38 7.29 -15.35
CA LYS A 74 7.42 6.03 -16.09
C LYS A 74 8.49 6.05 -17.17
N PHE A 75 9.26 4.97 -17.32
CA PHE A 75 10.30 4.86 -18.34
C PHE A 75 9.76 4.91 -19.77
N THR A 76 8.51 4.48 -19.99
CA THR A 76 7.81 4.66 -21.27
C THR A 76 7.63 6.13 -21.67
N GLU A 77 7.63 7.04 -20.70
CA GLU A 77 7.40 8.49 -20.85
C GLU A 77 8.69 9.31 -20.72
N LEU A 78 9.84 8.66 -20.53
CA LEU A 78 11.16 9.27 -20.35
C LEU A 78 12.10 8.91 -21.52
N GLY A 79 13.29 9.53 -21.52
CA GLY A 79 14.37 9.31 -22.49
C GLY A 79 14.96 10.62 -23.00
N GLY A 80 16.23 10.60 -23.42
CA GLY A 80 16.88 11.75 -24.07
C GLY A 80 17.26 12.92 -23.16
N LEU A 81 17.18 12.75 -21.83
CA LEU A 81 17.45 13.81 -20.86
C LEU A 81 18.93 14.15 -20.67
N TYR A 82 19.87 13.34 -21.18
CA TYR A 82 21.32 13.57 -20.96
C TYR A 82 21.78 14.97 -21.36
N LYS A 83 21.27 15.49 -22.49
CA LYS A 83 21.65 16.82 -23.01
C LYS A 83 21.14 17.97 -22.15
N TYR A 84 20.10 17.74 -21.34
CA TYR A 84 19.38 18.77 -20.60
C TYR A 84 19.66 18.72 -19.10
N MET A 85 20.00 17.54 -18.58
CA MET A 85 20.30 17.30 -17.17
C MET A 85 21.60 16.47 -16.96
N PRO A 86 22.75 16.88 -17.55
CA PRO A 86 24.01 16.12 -17.45
C PRO A 86 24.59 16.01 -16.03
N LEU A 87 24.48 17.05 -15.19
CA LEU A 87 24.94 17.03 -13.79
C LEU A 87 24.08 16.07 -12.98
N THR A 88 22.75 16.14 -13.12
CA THR A 88 21.84 15.20 -12.47
C THR A 88 22.17 13.75 -12.85
N PHE A 89 22.48 13.51 -14.13
CA PHE A 89 22.93 12.20 -14.60
C PHE A 89 24.19 11.71 -13.87
N TRP A 90 25.26 12.52 -13.86
CA TRP A 90 26.53 12.10 -13.24
C TRP A 90 26.40 11.87 -11.73
N LEU A 91 25.64 12.73 -11.04
CA LEU A 91 25.36 12.56 -9.62
C LEU A 91 24.52 11.30 -9.36
N TYR A 92 23.50 11.03 -10.18
CA TYR A 92 22.75 9.78 -10.13
C TYR A 92 23.68 8.56 -10.34
N MET A 93 24.59 8.65 -11.32
CA MET A 93 25.51 7.55 -11.63
C MET A 93 26.46 7.22 -10.48
N ILE A 94 26.87 8.19 -9.67
CA ILE A 94 27.63 7.93 -8.44
C ILE A 94 26.83 7.05 -7.46
N GLY A 95 25.53 7.36 -7.28
CA GLY A 95 24.64 6.52 -6.49
C GLY A 95 24.43 5.13 -7.11
N ALA A 96 24.33 5.07 -8.45
CA ALA A 96 24.12 3.83 -9.19
C ALA A 96 25.35 2.91 -9.12
N PHE A 97 26.55 3.45 -9.22
CA PHE A 97 27.79 2.70 -9.04
C PHE A 97 27.97 2.26 -7.59
N SER A 98 27.60 3.11 -6.64
CA SER A 98 27.60 2.75 -5.23
C SER A 98 26.70 1.54 -4.93
N ILE A 99 25.40 1.60 -5.24
CA ILE A 99 24.48 0.46 -4.95
C ILE A 99 24.90 -0.83 -5.67
N SER A 100 25.53 -0.68 -6.84
CA SER A 100 26.01 -1.79 -7.65
C SER A 100 27.28 -2.42 -7.11
N GLY A 101 27.96 -1.76 -6.17
CA GLY A 101 29.22 -2.22 -5.58
C GLY A 101 30.42 -2.05 -6.51
N VAL A 102 30.43 -1.02 -7.36
CA VAL A 102 31.61 -0.71 -8.17
C VAL A 102 32.78 -0.34 -7.24
N PRO A 103 34.01 -0.83 -7.50
CA PRO A 103 35.18 -0.44 -6.72
C PRO A 103 35.31 1.08 -6.59
N LEU A 104 35.87 1.56 -5.47
CA LEU A 104 35.97 2.98 -5.09
C LEU A 104 34.69 3.62 -4.54
N PHE A 105 33.57 2.90 -4.50
CA PHE A 105 32.32 3.38 -3.88
C PHE A 105 31.98 2.61 -2.60
N ASN A 106 31.28 3.27 -1.67
CA ASN A 106 30.94 2.72 -0.35
C ASN A 106 30.07 1.45 -0.37
N GLY A 107 29.32 1.21 -1.44
CA GLY A 107 28.58 -0.05 -1.59
C GLY A 107 29.50 -1.24 -1.84
N PHE A 108 30.64 -1.07 -2.51
CA PHE A 108 31.65 -2.14 -2.65
C PHE A 108 32.16 -2.54 -1.27
N VAL A 109 32.66 -1.55 -0.51
CA VAL A 109 33.21 -1.71 0.84
C VAL A 109 32.28 -2.48 1.79
N SER A 110 30.98 -2.18 1.77
CA SER A 110 30.02 -2.77 2.71
C SER A 110 29.39 -4.07 2.22
N LYS A 111 29.04 -4.16 0.94
CA LYS A 111 28.28 -5.29 0.38
C LYS A 111 29.16 -6.53 0.24
N THR A 112 30.41 -6.36 -0.17
CA THR A 112 31.33 -7.49 -0.34
C THR A 112 31.63 -8.18 0.99
N MET A 113 31.65 -7.47 2.13
CA MET A 113 31.77 -8.09 3.45
C MET A 113 30.71 -9.16 3.71
N ILE A 114 29.46 -8.91 3.31
CA ILE A 114 28.34 -9.83 3.49
C ILE A 114 28.49 -11.05 2.56
N VAL A 115 28.82 -10.79 1.28
CA VAL A 115 29.01 -11.83 0.27
C VAL A 115 30.16 -12.75 0.64
N GLU A 116 31.31 -12.19 1.02
CA GLU A 116 32.49 -12.93 1.45
C GLU A 116 32.26 -13.70 2.75
N SER A 117 31.46 -13.16 3.67
CA SER A 117 31.06 -13.90 4.88
C SER A 117 30.25 -15.15 4.54
N ALA A 118 29.42 -15.11 3.50
CA ALA A 118 28.68 -16.29 3.03
C ALA A 118 29.63 -17.34 2.43
N ALA A 119 30.63 -16.90 1.66
CA ALA A 119 31.65 -17.78 1.09
C ALA A 119 32.51 -18.43 2.20
N GLY A 120 33.02 -17.62 3.14
CA GLY A 120 33.82 -18.09 4.28
C GLY A 120 33.07 -18.99 5.25
N SER A 121 31.74 -18.87 5.32
CA SER A 121 30.88 -19.76 6.13
C SER A 121 30.42 -21.01 5.38
N HIS A 122 30.97 -21.28 4.19
CA HIS A 122 30.59 -22.41 3.33
C HIS A 122 29.08 -22.47 3.00
N LEU A 123 28.48 -21.31 2.70
CA LEU A 123 27.08 -21.18 2.29
C LEU A 123 26.97 -20.85 0.78
N PRO A 124 27.29 -21.80 -0.12
CA PRO A 124 27.42 -21.52 -1.55
C PRO A 124 26.11 -21.06 -2.19
N LEU A 125 24.96 -21.58 -1.73
CA LEU A 125 23.65 -21.15 -2.24
C LEU A 125 23.36 -19.69 -1.86
N VAL A 126 23.66 -19.29 -0.62
CA VAL A 126 23.46 -17.92 -0.16
C VAL A 126 24.39 -16.98 -0.93
N TRP A 127 25.67 -17.34 -1.02
CA TRP A 127 26.65 -16.60 -1.81
C TRP A 127 26.17 -16.40 -3.26
N LEU A 128 25.76 -17.47 -3.95
CA LEU A 128 25.27 -17.42 -5.32
C LEU A 128 24.04 -16.52 -5.46
N MET A 129 23.08 -16.62 -4.54
CA MET A 129 21.87 -15.79 -4.55
C MET A 129 22.19 -14.30 -4.34
N LEU A 130 23.17 -13.98 -3.49
CA LEU A 130 23.64 -12.61 -3.31
C LEU A 130 24.36 -12.10 -4.55
N GLU A 131 25.21 -12.90 -5.18
CA GLU A 131 25.88 -12.50 -6.44
C GLU A 131 24.88 -12.27 -7.58
N CYS A 132 23.89 -13.15 -7.73
CA CYS A 132 22.80 -12.95 -8.69
C CYS A 132 22.02 -11.66 -8.40
N ALA A 133 21.77 -11.33 -7.14
CA ALA A 133 21.17 -10.05 -6.77
C ALA A 133 22.09 -8.86 -7.10
N SER A 134 23.41 -9.04 -7.02
CA SER A 134 24.40 -8.00 -7.34
C SER A 134 24.41 -7.68 -8.83
N ILE A 135 24.44 -8.73 -9.67
CA ILE A 135 24.28 -8.64 -11.13
C ILE A 135 23.01 -7.87 -11.48
N GLY A 136 21.87 -8.29 -10.93
CA GLY A 136 20.60 -7.64 -11.27
C GLY A 136 20.50 -6.21 -10.74
N THR A 137 21.18 -5.87 -9.63
CA THR A 137 21.28 -4.49 -9.15
C THR A 137 21.99 -3.59 -10.15
N PHE A 138 23.15 -4.03 -10.68
CA PHE A 138 23.91 -3.27 -11.67
C PHE A 138 23.21 -3.22 -13.02
N LEU A 139 22.72 -4.36 -13.51
CA LEU A 139 21.92 -4.47 -14.73
C LEU A 139 20.80 -3.45 -14.74
N HIS A 140 20.16 -3.28 -13.58
CA HIS A 140 19.02 -2.39 -13.48
C HIS A 140 19.40 -0.94 -13.20
N THR A 141 19.98 -0.67 -12.02
CA THR A 141 20.18 0.69 -11.52
C THR A 141 21.36 1.37 -12.20
N GLY A 142 22.40 0.60 -12.53
CA GLY A 142 23.61 1.08 -13.21
C GLY A 142 23.48 1.18 -14.73
N LEU A 143 22.59 0.40 -15.35
CA LEU A 143 22.48 0.33 -16.82
C LEU A 143 21.07 0.67 -17.32
N LYS A 144 20.05 -0.14 -16.98
CA LYS A 144 18.69 0.03 -17.52
C LYS A 144 18.08 1.40 -17.18
N VAL A 145 18.14 1.87 -15.92
CA VAL A 145 17.58 3.17 -15.54
C VAL A 145 18.28 4.35 -16.24
N PRO A 146 19.64 4.45 -16.19
CA PRO A 146 20.41 5.42 -16.97
C PRO A 146 20.03 5.44 -18.44
N TYR A 147 19.99 4.26 -19.05
CA TYR A 147 19.66 4.12 -20.46
C TYR A 147 18.25 4.61 -20.77
N LEU A 148 17.24 4.10 -20.07
CA LEU A 148 15.83 4.45 -20.32
C LEU A 148 15.51 5.92 -20.06
N THR A 149 16.15 6.52 -19.05
CA THR A 149 15.84 7.89 -18.63
C THR A 149 16.63 8.93 -19.42
N TRP A 150 17.92 8.72 -19.65
CA TRP A 150 18.80 9.73 -20.25
C TRP A 150 19.17 9.47 -21.72
N PHE A 151 19.17 8.20 -22.20
CA PHE A 151 19.73 7.85 -23.52
C PHE A 151 18.75 7.16 -24.49
N SER A 152 17.57 6.71 -24.04
CA SER A 152 16.67 5.88 -24.86
C SER A 152 16.04 6.61 -26.04
N ARG A 153 16.10 7.95 -26.08
CA ARG A 153 15.56 8.80 -27.15
C ARG A 153 16.59 9.85 -27.54
N LYS A 154 16.53 10.36 -28.77
CA LYS A 154 17.41 11.44 -29.25
C LYS A 154 17.07 12.80 -28.62
N GLU A 155 15.78 13.02 -28.41
CA GLU A 155 15.19 14.21 -27.80
C GLU A 155 14.23 13.80 -26.70
N PRO A 156 14.09 14.62 -25.65
CA PRO A 156 13.23 14.31 -24.54
C PRO A 156 11.76 14.46 -24.92
N VAL A 157 10.92 13.66 -24.27
CA VAL A 157 9.45 13.71 -24.45
C VAL A 157 8.86 15.01 -23.92
N VAL A 158 9.53 15.58 -22.91
CA VAL A 158 9.15 16.81 -22.23
C VAL A 158 10.40 17.67 -22.11
N GLU A 159 10.29 18.98 -22.36
CA GLU A 159 11.39 19.90 -22.10
C GLU A 159 11.79 19.84 -20.63
N ALA A 160 13.07 19.62 -20.38
CA ALA A 160 13.64 19.59 -19.05
C ALA A 160 14.88 20.48 -18.99
N LYS A 161 15.25 20.87 -17.78
CA LYS A 161 16.52 21.54 -17.48
C LYS A 161 17.04 21.00 -16.15
N GLU A 162 18.26 21.34 -15.80
CA GLU A 162 18.80 21.00 -14.48
C GLU A 162 17.90 21.52 -13.34
N PRO A 163 17.79 20.74 -12.24
CA PRO A 163 17.04 21.16 -11.06
C PRO A 163 17.75 22.34 -10.38
N PRO A 164 17.06 23.06 -9.46
CA PRO A 164 17.67 24.15 -8.73
C PRO A 164 18.93 23.72 -7.97
N THR A 165 19.83 24.67 -7.75
CA THR A 165 21.18 24.43 -7.21
C THR A 165 21.19 23.80 -5.82
N ASN A 166 20.15 24.04 -5.01
CA ASN A 166 19.98 23.38 -3.71
C ASN A 166 19.81 21.86 -3.82
N MET A 167 19.06 21.37 -4.81
CA MET A 167 18.92 19.94 -5.07
C MET A 167 20.26 19.33 -5.55
N LEU A 168 20.94 20.03 -6.47
CA LEU A 168 22.26 19.59 -6.95
C LEU A 168 23.31 19.58 -5.82
N ALA A 169 23.29 20.55 -4.92
CA ALA A 169 24.19 20.60 -3.78
C ALA A 169 23.96 19.43 -2.82
N ALA A 170 22.70 19.13 -2.49
CA ALA A 170 22.36 17.98 -1.63
C ALA A 170 22.80 16.64 -2.26
N MET A 171 22.59 16.48 -3.57
CA MET A 171 23.08 15.35 -4.34
C MET A 171 24.61 15.29 -4.33
N GLY A 172 25.29 16.41 -4.56
CA GLY A 172 26.74 16.53 -4.55
C GLY A 172 27.38 16.13 -3.23
N ILE A 173 26.82 16.59 -2.10
CA ILE A 173 27.29 16.21 -0.76
C ILE A 173 27.17 14.70 -0.55
N THR A 174 26.02 14.13 -0.91
CA THR A 174 25.77 12.69 -0.73
C THR A 174 26.65 11.85 -1.65
N ALA A 175 26.86 12.32 -2.88
CA ALA A 175 27.77 11.71 -3.85
C ALA A 175 29.22 11.71 -3.35
N PHE A 176 29.68 12.85 -2.80
CA PHE A 176 30.98 12.94 -2.17
C PHE A 176 31.13 11.93 -1.03
N LEU A 177 30.13 11.81 -0.14
CA LEU A 177 30.18 10.83 0.95
C LEU A 177 30.24 9.38 0.45
N CYS A 178 29.52 9.05 -0.63
CA CYS A 178 29.55 7.72 -1.22
C CYS A 178 30.95 7.35 -1.77
N VAL A 179 31.64 8.31 -2.39
CA VAL A 179 33.01 8.12 -2.89
C VAL A 179 34.01 8.14 -1.74
N PHE A 180 33.89 9.09 -0.81
CA PHE A 180 34.81 9.24 0.33
C PHE A 180 34.89 7.98 1.17
N ILE A 181 33.75 7.39 1.54
CA ILE A 181 33.72 6.12 2.30
C ILE A 181 34.23 4.95 1.45
N GLY A 182 34.02 5.00 0.13
CA GLY A 182 34.58 4.02 -0.79
C GLY A 182 36.10 4.05 -0.76
N VAL A 183 36.71 5.22 -0.98
CA VAL A 183 38.16 5.41 -1.05
C VAL A 183 38.83 5.27 0.32
N TYR A 184 38.20 5.74 1.40
CA TYR A 184 38.72 5.69 2.77
C TYR A 184 37.77 4.92 3.72
N PRO A 185 37.68 3.58 3.57
CA PRO A 185 36.72 2.76 4.32
C PRO A 185 37.00 2.73 5.83
N GLN A 186 38.21 3.06 6.26
CA GLN A 186 38.62 3.09 7.66
C GLN A 186 37.79 4.08 8.49
N ALA A 187 37.29 5.16 7.88
CA ALA A 187 36.38 6.09 8.55
C ALA A 187 35.09 5.38 9.02
N LEU A 188 34.57 4.44 8.21
CA LEU A 188 33.40 3.64 8.56
C LEU A 188 33.78 2.48 9.47
N TYR A 189 34.86 1.77 9.17
CA TYR A 189 35.26 0.55 9.89
C TYR A 189 35.54 0.78 11.39
N ARG A 190 36.02 1.96 11.77
CA ARG A 190 36.24 2.34 13.19
C ARG A 190 34.95 2.47 14.00
N LEU A 191 33.81 2.62 13.33
CA LEU A 191 32.49 2.76 13.96
C LEU A 191 31.74 1.43 14.01
N LEU A 192 32.30 0.36 13.45
CA LEU A 192 31.64 -0.95 13.39
C LEU A 192 31.75 -1.72 14.71
N PRO A 193 30.77 -2.59 15.01
CA PRO A 193 30.67 -3.23 16.33
C PRO A 193 31.80 -4.22 16.64
N TYR A 194 32.39 -4.84 15.63
CA TYR A 194 33.50 -5.79 15.79
C TYR A 194 34.77 -5.29 15.08
N THR A 195 35.92 -5.84 15.46
CA THR A 195 37.19 -5.58 14.78
C THR A 195 37.11 -5.98 13.31
N VAL A 196 37.62 -5.12 12.43
CA VAL A 196 37.54 -5.32 10.97
C VAL A 196 38.89 -5.76 10.45
N GLU A 197 39.02 -7.05 10.15
CA GLU A 197 40.19 -7.63 9.45
C GLU A 197 39.95 -7.73 7.94
N TYR A 198 38.85 -7.18 7.45
CA TYR A 198 38.45 -7.25 6.05
C TYR A 198 39.18 -6.20 5.20
N ALA A 199 39.87 -6.66 4.15
CA ALA A 199 40.55 -5.81 3.17
C ALA A 199 39.71 -5.71 1.87
N PRO A 200 38.86 -4.69 1.70
CA PRO A 200 37.94 -4.62 0.56
C PRO A 200 38.66 -4.59 -0.79
N TYR A 201 39.83 -3.97 -0.85
CA TYR A 201 40.63 -3.80 -2.08
C TYR A 201 41.63 -4.94 -2.31
N ALA A 202 41.48 -6.09 -1.66
CA ALA A 202 42.28 -7.26 -2.02
C ALA A 202 42.04 -7.61 -3.51
N PRO A 203 43.08 -8.03 -4.26
CA PRO A 203 42.96 -8.27 -5.70
C PRO A 203 41.80 -9.19 -6.09
N ALA A 204 41.54 -10.23 -5.30
CA ALA A 204 40.44 -11.17 -5.55
C ALA A 204 39.06 -10.48 -5.61
N HIS A 205 38.75 -9.62 -4.63
CA HIS A 205 37.46 -8.93 -4.59
C HIS A 205 37.31 -7.91 -5.71
N VAL A 206 38.37 -7.15 -6.01
CA VAL A 206 38.36 -6.15 -7.08
C VAL A 206 38.20 -6.82 -8.44
N ILE A 207 38.95 -7.89 -8.70
CA ILE A 207 38.89 -8.63 -9.96
C ILE A 207 37.52 -9.31 -10.11
N GLY A 208 37.05 -10.03 -9.10
CA GLY A 208 35.76 -10.75 -9.15
C GLY A 208 34.60 -9.79 -9.40
N MET A 209 34.56 -8.67 -8.67
CA MET A 209 33.52 -7.68 -8.86
C MET A 209 33.62 -6.98 -10.23
N SER A 210 34.84 -6.66 -10.68
CA SER A 210 35.04 -6.06 -12.01
C SER A 210 34.59 -6.99 -13.13
N GLN A 211 34.88 -8.30 -13.04
CA GLN A 211 34.42 -9.30 -13.98
C GLN A 211 32.88 -9.37 -14.01
N LEU A 212 32.25 -9.45 -12.83
CA LEU A 212 30.80 -9.49 -12.71
C LEU A 212 30.14 -8.26 -13.36
N LEU A 213 30.68 -7.07 -13.09
CA LEU A 213 30.19 -5.81 -13.68
C LEU A 213 30.41 -5.79 -15.20
N LEU A 214 31.59 -6.19 -15.69
CA LEU A 214 31.90 -6.24 -17.12
C LEU A 214 30.98 -7.22 -17.87
N PHE A 215 30.80 -8.44 -17.36
CA PHE A 215 29.90 -9.41 -17.99
C PHE A 215 28.45 -8.95 -17.96
N THR A 216 28.02 -8.30 -16.87
CA THR A 216 26.69 -7.71 -16.79
C THR A 216 26.51 -6.57 -17.81
N PHE A 217 27.54 -5.74 -18.00
CA PHE A 217 27.53 -4.67 -19.01
C PHE A 217 27.43 -5.24 -20.44
N VAL A 218 28.25 -6.23 -20.76
CA VAL A 218 28.20 -6.92 -22.07
C VAL A 218 26.83 -7.57 -22.28
N GLY A 219 26.32 -8.29 -21.27
CA GLY A 219 25.01 -8.92 -21.31
C GLY A 219 23.87 -7.91 -21.50
N PHE A 220 23.91 -6.78 -20.79
CA PHE A 220 22.96 -5.68 -20.98
C PHE A 220 23.00 -5.14 -22.41
N TRP A 221 24.19 -4.85 -22.94
CA TRP A 221 24.33 -4.30 -24.28
C TRP A 221 23.81 -5.26 -25.36
N ALA A 222 24.10 -6.56 -25.22
CA ALA A 222 23.60 -7.60 -26.10
C ALA A 222 22.07 -7.76 -26.02
N LEU A 223 21.48 -7.60 -24.84
CA LEU A 223 20.04 -7.82 -24.58
C LEU A 223 19.24 -6.52 -24.47
N ARG A 224 19.81 -5.36 -24.82
CA ARG A 224 19.15 -4.06 -24.63
C ARG A 224 17.82 -3.95 -25.38
N SER A 225 17.71 -4.61 -26.54
CA SER A 225 16.48 -4.71 -27.35
C SER A 225 15.42 -5.65 -26.77
N LYS A 226 15.63 -6.18 -25.55
CA LYS A 226 14.62 -6.95 -24.81
C LYS A 226 14.26 -6.28 -23.48
N LEU A 227 14.95 -5.21 -23.10
CA LEU A 227 14.85 -4.58 -21.78
C LEU A 227 14.02 -3.28 -21.77
N HIS A 228 13.17 -3.08 -22.78
CA HIS A 228 12.25 -1.93 -22.83
C HIS A 228 11.25 -1.97 -21.68
N GLY A 229 10.90 -0.79 -21.17
CA GLY A 229 9.76 -0.65 -20.26
C GLY A 229 8.47 -1.01 -21.00
N THR A 230 7.78 -2.06 -20.55
CA THR A 230 6.42 -2.33 -21.00
C THR A 230 5.46 -1.50 -20.14
N PRO A 231 4.33 -1.01 -20.70
CA PRO A 231 3.36 -0.20 -19.95
C PRO A 231 2.48 -1.09 -19.05
N THR A 232 3.12 -1.97 -18.28
CA THR A 232 2.48 -2.88 -17.35
C THR A 232 2.66 -2.37 -15.92
N ILE A 233 1.75 -2.79 -15.04
CA ILE A 233 1.86 -2.56 -13.61
C ILE A 233 2.37 -3.87 -13.02
N THR A 234 3.51 -3.85 -12.35
CA THR A 234 3.98 -5.03 -11.61
C THR A 234 3.07 -5.24 -10.41
N LEU A 235 2.38 -6.38 -10.40
CA LEU A 235 1.55 -6.83 -9.28
C LEU A 235 2.43 -7.66 -8.36
N ASP A 236 2.63 -7.17 -7.15
CA ASP A 236 3.42 -7.82 -6.12
C ASP A 236 2.49 -8.27 -4.98
N THR A 237 2.77 -7.89 -3.73
CA THR A 237 1.85 -8.07 -2.61
C THR A 237 0.63 -7.15 -2.68
N ASP A 238 0.64 -6.13 -3.53
CA ASP A 238 -0.47 -5.17 -3.70
C ASP A 238 -1.78 -5.82 -4.17
N TRP A 239 -1.72 -6.97 -4.86
CA TRP A 239 -2.89 -7.76 -5.23
C TRP A 239 -3.78 -8.08 -4.03
N PHE A 240 -3.19 -8.44 -2.89
CA PHE A 240 -3.95 -8.77 -1.68
C PHE A 240 -4.81 -7.59 -1.24
N TYR A 241 -4.21 -6.40 -1.14
CA TYR A 241 -4.90 -5.16 -0.78
C TYR A 241 -5.92 -4.73 -1.83
N ARG A 242 -5.62 -4.87 -3.12
CA ARG A 242 -6.57 -4.55 -4.20
C ARG A 242 -7.80 -5.47 -4.16
N LYS A 243 -7.61 -6.76 -3.92
CA LYS A 243 -8.70 -7.74 -3.81
C LYS A 243 -9.52 -7.52 -2.55
N ALA A 244 -8.87 -7.23 -1.43
CA ALA A 244 -9.55 -6.87 -0.18
C ALA A 244 -10.35 -5.56 -0.33
N GLY A 245 -9.75 -4.52 -0.91
CA GLY A 245 -10.40 -3.23 -1.15
C GLY A 245 -11.62 -3.36 -2.09
N LYS A 246 -11.50 -4.11 -3.19
CA LYS A 246 -12.66 -4.40 -4.06
C LYS A 246 -13.79 -5.11 -3.32
N ARG A 247 -13.46 -6.07 -2.46
CA ARG A 247 -14.46 -6.77 -1.62
C ARG A 247 -15.09 -5.82 -0.59
N PHE A 248 -14.30 -4.93 -0.01
CA PHE A 248 -14.78 -3.94 0.95
C PHE A 248 -15.73 -2.92 0.28
N ILE A 249 -15.35 -2.36 -0.87
CA ILE A 249 -16.22 -1.47 -1.65
C ILE A 249 -17.52 -2.18 -2.02
N TRP A 250 -17.43 -3.40 -2.53
CA TRP A 250 -18.62 -4.21 -2.82
C TRP A 250 -19.53 -4.39 -1.60
N PHE A 251 -18.96 -4.59 -0.41
CA PHE A 251 -19.70 -4.70 0.84
C PHE A 251 -20.37 -3.37 1.24
N CYS A 252 -19.70 -2.25 1.08
CA CYS A 252 -20.27 -0.93 1.35
C CYS A 252 -21.41 -0.58 0.38
N GLU A 253 -21.23 -0.87 -0.91
CA GLU A 253 -22.18 -0.47 -1.96
C GLU A 253 -23.41 -1.36 -2.03
N LYS A 254 -23.30 -2.66 -1.69
CA LYS A 254 -24.39 -3.62 -1.85
C LYS A 254 -25.07 -3.98 -0.53
N PRO A 255 -24.50 -4.84 0.33
CA PRO A 255 -25.19 -5.29 1.54
C PRO A 255 -25.43 -4.15 2.53
N LEU A 256 -24.45 -3.27 2.74
CA LEU A 256 -24.60 -2.18 3.71
C LEU A 256 -25.65 -1.15 3.27
N LEU A 257 -25.60 -0.73 2.01
CA LEU A 257 -26.58 0.20 1.44
C LEU A 257 -27.99 -0.39 1.43
N LYS A 258 -28.12 -1.68 1.09
CA LYS A 258 -29.41 -2.40 1.13
C LYS A 258 -29.96 -2.43 2.56
N PHE A 259 -29.13 -2.79 3.54
CA PHE A 259 -29.51 -2.79 4.95
C PHE A 259 -29.99 -1.41 5.43
N ALA A 260 -29.27 -0.34 5.09
CA ALA A 260 -29.68 1.01 5.42
C ALA A 260 -31.03 1.38 4.79
N THR A 261 -31.25 0.99 3.54
CA THR A 261 -32.53 1.21 2.83
C THR A 261 -33.66 0.41 3.46
N ASP A 262 -33.39 -0.82 3.88
CA ASP A 262 -34.36 -1.68 4.57
C ASP A 262 -34.75 -1.09 5.93
N ILE A 263 -33.78 -0.55 6.71
CA ILE A 263 -34.05 0.18 7.95
C ILE A 263 -34.91 1.42 7.69
N ASP A 264 -34.55 2.25 6.71
CA ASP A 264 -35.30 3.47 6.40
C ASP A 264 -36.76 3.16 6.02
N LYS A 265 -36.98 2.06 5.30
CA LYS A 265 -38.32 1.55 5.00
C LYS A 265 -39.08 1.13 6.26
N VAL A 266 -38.43 0.37 7.15
CA VAL A 266 -39.03 -0.04 8.43
C VAL A 266 -39.40 1.17 9.29
N MET A 267 -38.52 2.18 9.36
CA MET A 267 -38.77 3.42 10.10
C MET A 267 -39.95 4.21 9.53
N LYS A 268 -40.05 4.33 8.21
CA LYS A 268 -41.21 4.96 7.54
C LYS A 268 -42.51 4.19 7.80
N ASP A 269 -42.48 2.87 7.77
CA ASP A 269 -43.64 2.02 8.04
C ASP A 269 -44.11 2.15 9.50
N LEU A 270 -43.17 2.22 10.45
CA LEU A 270 -43.47 2.48 11.86
C LEU A 270 -44.06 3.87 12.06
N ALA A 271 -43.45 4.92 11.48
CA ALA A 271 -43.96 6.28 11.57
C ALA A 271 -45.38 6.40 10.99
N ASN A 272 -45.63 5.80 9.82
CA ASN A 272 -46.96 5.77 9.20
C ASN A 272 -47.97 4.96 10.01
N SER A 273 -47.54 3.93 10.74
CA SER A 273 -48.40 3.18 11.64
C SER A 273 -48.75 4.00 12.89
N PHE A 274 -47.78 4.75 13.43
CA PHE A 274 -47.99 5.64 14.55
C PHE A 274 -48.91 6.82 14.19
N ILE A 275 -48.74 7.43 13.02
CA ILE A 275 -49.63 8.50 12.51
C ILE A 275 -51.07 7.98 12.37
N ARG A 276 -51.25 6.77 11.82
CA ARG A 276 -52.56 6.13 11.70
C ARG A 276 -53.20 5.86 13.06
N PHE A 277 -52.41 5.33 14.00
CA PHE A 277 -52.84 5.14 15.38
C PHE A 277 -53.24 6.45 16.06
N SER A 278 -52.46 7.51 15.88
CA SER A 278 -52.74 8.82 16.46
C SER A 278 -53.98 9.49 15.86
N ARG A 279 -54.27 9.30 14.56
CA ARG A 279 -55.46 9.87 13.91
C ARG A 279 -56.75 9.16 14.31
N ASN A 280 -56.71 7.84 14.51
CA ASN A 280 -57.86 7.06 14.95
C ASN A 280 -57.42 5.84 15.79
N PRO A 281 -57.30 5.98 17.12
CA PRO A 281 -56.74 4.93 17.98
C PRO A 281 -57.62 3.67 18.04
N MET A 282 -58.95 3.83 17.90
CA MET A 282 -59.91 2.72 17.93
C MET A 282 -59.88 1.91 16.63
N ALA A 283 -59.95 2.57 15.47
CA ALA A 283 -59.89 1.86 14.19
C ALA A 283 -58.50 1.23 13.94
N ALA A 284 -57.42 1.94 14.29
CA ALA A 284 -56.06 1.44 14.10
C ALA A 284 -55.74 0.21 14.96
N SER A 285 -56.18 0.20 16.23
CA SER A 285 -55.99 -0.95 17.13
C SER A 285 -56.80 -2.17 16.69
N MET A 286 -58.05 -1.99 16.26
CA MET A 286 -58.87 -3.07 15.70
C MET A 286 -58.25 -3.65 14.42
N ILE A 287 -57.75 -2.80 13.52
CA ILE A 287 -57.04 -3.24 12.30
C ILE A 287 -55.75 -4.00 12.66
N LEU A 288 -54.99 -3.53 13.65
CA LEU A 288 -53.75 -4.18 14.10
C LEU A 288 -54.02 -5.56 14.72
N ILE A 289 -54.99 -5.65 15.64
CA ILE A 289 -55.40 -6.91 16.30
C ILE A 289 -55.91 -7.90 15.25
N THR A 290 -56.78 -7.43 14.35
CA THR A 290 -57.32 -8.29 13.29
C THR A 290 -56.21 -8.76 12.36
N ALA A 291 -55.30 -7.88 11.91
CA ALA A 291 -54.20 -8.27 11.02
C ALA A 291 -53.25 -9.28 11.66
N THR A 292 -52.95 -9.10 12.95
CA THR A 292 -52.08 -9.99 13.71
C THR A 292 -52.75 -11.34 13.96
N SER A 293 -54.04 -11.33 14.34
CA SER A 293 -54.85 -12.54 14.51
C SER A 293 -54.98 -13.34 13.21
N THR A 294 -55.19 -12.67 12.08
CA THR A 294 -55.25 -13.31 10.77
C THR A 294 -53.92 -13.95 10.42
N ARG A 295 -52.77 -13.27 10.63
CA ARG A 295 -51.44 -13.81 10.30
C ARG A 295 -51.04 -15.01 11.17
N LEU A 296 -51.42 -15.00 12.46
CA LEU A 296 -51.11 -16.07 13.42
C LEU A 296 -52.06 -17.25 13.34
N LEU A 297 -53.36 -17.01 13.09
CA LEU A 297 -54.40 -18.04 13.16
C LEU A 297 -54.79 -18.61 11.79
N THR A 298 -54.48 -17.96 10.67
CA THR A 298 -54.73 -18.54 9.33
C THR A 298 -54.07 -19.89 9.05
N PRO A 299 -52.88 -20.22 9.57
CA PRO A 299 -52.31 -21.57 9.42
C PRO A 299 -53.11 -22.65 10.15
N PHE A 300 -53.84 -22.28 11.21
CA PHE A 300 -54.54 -23.20 12.09
C PHE A 300 -56.05 -23.25 11.83
N ASN A 301 -56.63 -22.19 11.27
CA ASN A 301 -58.04 -22.14 10.92
C ASN A 301 -58.26 -21.31 9.63
N PRO A 302 -58.67 -21.93 8.51
CA PRO A 302 -58.83 -21.27 7.22
C PRO A 302 -59.97 -20.25 7.19
N ALA A 303 -60.91 -20.26 8.15
CA ALA A 303 -61.98 -19.26 8.25
C ALA A 303 -61.44 -17.82 8.43
N TYR A 304 -60.23 -17.68 8.99
CA TYR A 304 -59.58 -16.38 9.16
C TYR A 304 -59.08 -15.76 7.83
N ARG A 305 -59.09 -16.50 6.70
CA ARG A 305 -58.81 -15.90 5.37
C ARG A 305 -59.87 -14.90 4.94
N GLN A 306 -61.15 -15.15 5.20
CA GLN A 306 -62.24 -14.22 4.89
C GLN A 306 -62.10 -12.92 5.70
N LYS A 307 -61.78 -13.03 6.98
CA LYS A 307 -61.46 -11.89 7.86
C LYS A 307 -60.27 -11.06 7.37
N GLY A 308 -59.32 -11.69 6.66
CA GLY A 308 -58.22 -11.03 5.99
C GLY A 308 -58.62 -10.18 4.79
N GLN A 309 -59.69 -10.55 4.07
CA GLN A 309 -60.25 -9.78 2.95
C GLN A 309 -61.07 -8.58 3.46
N GLU A 310 -61.90 -8.78 4.49
CA GLU A 310 -62.64 -7.70 5.16
C GLU A 310 -61.70 -6.63 5.74
N LEU A 311 -60.53 -7.03 6.24
CA LEU A 311 -59.44 -6.15 6.67
C LEU A 311 -58.92 -5.21 5.57
N VAL A 312 -58.90 -5.67 4.32
CA VAL A 312 -58.42 -4.90 3.16
C VAL A 312 -59.46 -3.84 2.77
N GLU A 313 -60.75 -4.16 2.90
CA GLU A 313 -61.85 -3.21 2.71
C GLU A 313 -61.96 -2.19 3.86
N ALA A 314 -61.85 -2.63 5.11
CA ALA A 314 -61.82 -1.75 6.28
C ALA A 314 -60.64 -0.77 6.25
N ARG A 315 -59.48 -1.18 5.71
CA ARG A 315 -58.33 -0.28 5.47
C ARG A 315 -58.59 0.81 4.44
N LYS A 316 -59.50 0.59 3.48
CA LYS A 316 -59.88 1.59 2.47
C LYS A 316 -60.93 2.56 3.01
N GLN A 317 -61.88 2.10 3.83
CA GLN A 317 -62.96 2.91 4.39
C GLN A 317 -62.52 3.80 5.58
N ALA A 318 -61.57 3.34 6.40
CA ALA A 318 -61.12 4.05 7.60
C ALA A 318 -60.41 5.42 7.35
N VAL A 319 -60.21 5.82 6.09
CA VAL A 319 -59.59 7.11 5.72
C VAL A 319 -60.62 8.23 5.53
N GLU A 320 -61.91 7.91 5.33
CA GLU A 320 -62.95 8.89 4.96
C GLU A 320 -64.10 9.06 5.96
N GLU A 321 -64.23 8.20 6.99
CA GLU A 321 -65.35 8.32 7.92
C GLU A 321 -65.21 9.53 8.89
N PRO A 322 -66.26 10.37 9.03
CA PRO A 322 -66.26 11.49 9.96
C PRO A 322 -66.19 10.97 11.39
N MET A 323 -65.30 11.57 12.19
CA MET A 323 -65.00 11.16 13.56
C MET A 323 -66.27 10.89 14.37
N GLU A 324 -66.44 9.65 14.82
CA GLU A 324 -67.40 9.35 15.87
C GLU A 324 -66.93 10.07 17.14
N LYS A 325 -67.69 11.09 17.57
CA LYS A 325 -67.33 11.94 18.70
C LYS A 325 -67.32 11.08 19.96
N MET A 326 -66.13 10.75 20.46
CA MET A 326 -66.00 10.18 21.79
C MET A 326 -66.51 11.20 22.81
N SER A 327 -67.28 10.73 23.80
CA SER A 327 -67.64 11.58 24.93
C SER A 327 -66.34 12.06 25.60
N ILE A 328 -66.33 13.31 26.06
CA ILE A 328 -65.16 13.91 26.73
C ILE A 328 -64.65 12.98 27.86
N GLY A 329 -65.56 12.29 28.56
CA GLY A 329 -65.23 11.33 29.60
C GLY A 329 -64.42 10.12 29.12
N THR A 330 -64.72 9.60 27.92
CA THR A 330 -63.97 8.47 27.33
C THR A 330 -62.56 8.88 26.92
N GLY A 331 -62.39 10.11 26.43
CA GLY A 331 -61.08 10.70 26.12
C GLY A 331 -60.23 10.88 27.38
N VAL A 332 -60.81 11.46 28.45
CA VAL A 332 -60.13 11.65 29.74
C VAL A 332 -59.72 10.30 30.35
N LEU A 333 -60.60 9.29 30.30
CA LEU A 333 -60.30 7.95 30.80
C LEU A 333 -59.10 7.30 30.07
N LEU A 334 -59.03 7.45 28.74
CA LEU A 334 -57.91 6.94 27.93
C LEU A 334 -56.58 7.65 28.26
N VAL A 335 -56.60 8.96 28.48
CA VAL A 335 -55.42 9.72 28.90
C VAL A 335 -54.96 9.27 30.29
N ILE A 336 -55.89 9.07 31.22
CA ILE A 336 -55.58 8.57 32.57
C ILE A 336 -55.01 7.15 32.50
N LEU A 337 -55.60 6.26 31.71
CA LEU A 337 -55.09 4.90 31.53
C LEU A 337 -53.70 4.88 30.89
N PHE A 338 -53.44 5.76 29.92
CA PHE A 338 -52.12 5.91 29.31
C PHE A 338 -51.07 6.37 30.35
N PHE A 339 -51.38 7.40 31.15
CA PHE A 339 -50.48 7.85 32.21
C PHE A 339 -50.31 6.84 33.33
N ALA A 340 -51.36 6.09 33.69
CA ALA A 340 -51.27 5.02 34.67
C ALA A 340 -50.38 3.87 34.16
N PHE A 341 -50.50 3.51 32.88
CA PHE A 341 -49.65 2.49 32.27
C PHE A 341 -48.20 2.96 32.13
N TYR A 342 -47.98 4.23 31.75
CA TYR A 342 -46.66 4.86 31.74
C TYR A 342 -46.03 4.87 33.14
N LEU A 343 -46.81 5.24 34.18
CA LEU A 343 -46.38 5.21 35.57
C LEU A 343 -46.05 3.79 36.01
N LEU A 344 -46.82 2.79 35.58
CA LEU A 344 -46.59 1.39 35.91
C LEU A 344 -45.29 0.87 35.27
N ILE A 345 -45.02 1.22 34.00
CA ILE A 345 -43.74 0.95 33.33
C ILE A 345 -42.59 1.69 34.03
N TYR A 346 -42.80 2.95 34.40
CA TYR A 346 -41.80 3.74 35.12
C TYR A 346 -41.50 3.15 36.50
N LEU A 347 -42.50 2.63 37.22
CA LEU A 347 -42.30 1.97 38.51
C LEU A 347 -41.65 0.59 38.38
N THR A 348 -41.95 -0.18 37.32
CA THR A 348 -41.37 -1.51 37.10
C THR A 348 -39.98 -1.49 36.45
N HIS A 349 -39.61 -0.43 35.72
CA HIS A 349 -38.29 -0.29 35.09
C HIS A 349 -37.41 0.82 35.68
N GLY A 350 -37.98 1.84 36.32
CA GLY A 350 -37.26 2.98 36.90
C GLY A 350 -36.80 2.78 38.35
N VAL A 351 -37.23 1.72 39.04
CA VAL A 351 -36.89 1.45 40.46
C VAL A 351 -35.89 0.29 40.64
N LEU A 352 -35.40 -0.32 39.56
CA LEU A 352 -34.38 -1.39 39.63
C LEU A 352 -32.97 -0.98 39.15
N TRP A 353 -32.71 0.32 38.92
CA TRP A 353 -31.37 0.84 38.57
C TRP A 353 -31.00 2.13 39.32
N THR A 354 -31.31 2.18 40.61
CA THR A 354 -30.48 2.82 41.65
C THR A 354 -30.20 1.77 42.69
#